data_AF-A0A3M6TIS4-F1
#
_entry.id   AF-A0A3M6TIS4-F1
#
_cell.length_a   1.000
_cell.length_b   1.000
_cell.length_c   1.000
_cell.angle_alpha   90.00
_cell.angle_beta   90.00
_cell.angle_gamma   90.00
#
_symmetry.space_group_name_H-M   'P 1'
#
loop_
_entity.id
_entity.type
_entity.pdbx_description
1 polymer ?
#
loop_
_entity_poly.entity_id
_entity_poly.type
_entity_poly.pdbx_seq_one_letter_code
_entity_poly.pdbx_strand_id
1 'polypeptide(L)'
;MDPNRFSSLKRLVHVTGWVQRFLTNCRLPMNLRRKDRILLPTEISEAETFWIKQAQAQAFPSGENEGSLTQLNPKSDGDRLLRMDGRLRFADELPYDTRHPILLPKNHPVTKLVIADAHERLGHGAGVEQVLTELRSRFWIDGKGKKTFIRIKTTTITKTNKTKQDRFENHCIKEVTYELQKQSGRKVFANINACDR
;
A
#
# COMPACT_ATOMS: atom_id res chain seq x y z
N MET A 1 -7.63 9.96 -13.91
CA MET A 1 -8.40 8.92 -13.20
C MET A 1 -8.14 9.11 -11.70
N ASP A 2 -9.13 8.95 -10.82
CA ASP A 2 -8.98 9.22 -9.38
C ASP A 2 -9.20 7.93 -8.56
N PRO A 3 -8.22 7.48 -7.77
CA PRO A 3 -8.32 6.24 -6.99
C PRO A 3 -9.34 6.34 -5.83
N ASN A 4 -9.72 7.53 -5.37
CA ASN A 4 -10.73 7.70 -4.31
C ASN A 4 -12.13 7.25 -4.74
N ARG A 5 -12.38 7.15 -6.05
CA ARG A 5 -13.68 6.74 -6.60
C ARG A 5 -13.85 5.21 -6.67
N PHE A 6 -12.87 4.46 -6.19
CA PHE A 6 -12.86 3.00 -6.24
C PHE A 6 -12.89 2.43 -4.83
N SER A 7 -13.61 1.32 -4.66
CA SER A 7 -13.67 0.53 -3.43
C SER A 7 -12.92 -0.80 -3.54
N SER A 8 -12.37 -1.11 -4.73
CA SER A 8 -11.66 -2.36 -5.01
C SER A 8 -10.40 -2.08 -5.83
N LEU A 9 -9.25 -2.60 -5.35
CA LEU A 9 -7.99 -2.50 -6.07
C LEU A 9 -8.08 -3.20 -7.43
N LYS A 10 -8.63 -4.41 -7.48
CA LYS A 10 -8.82 -5.17 -8.74
C LYS A 10 -9.57 -4.35 -9.78
N ARG A 11 -10.66 -3.67 -9.39
CA ARG A 11 -11.42 -2.81 -10.31
C ARG A 11 -10.59 -1.62 -10.79
N LEU A 12 -9.87 -0.94 -9.89
CA LEU A 12 -9.00 0.18 -10.25
C LEU A 12 -7.95 -0.24 -11.28
N VAL A 13 -7.23 -1.34 -11.00
CA VAL A 13 -6.15 -1.87 -11.83
C VAL A 13 -6.68 -2.37 -13.18
N HIS A 14 -7.77 -3.14 -13.21
CA HIS A 14 -8.32 -3.67 -14.46
C HIS A 14 -8.80 -2.55 -15.38
N VAL A 15 -9.54 -1.56 -14.87
CA VAL A 15 -9.99 -0.44 -15.71
C VAL A 15 -8.79 0.34 -16.22
N THR A 16 -7.77 0.54 -15.38
CA THR A 16 -6.53 1.22 -15.79
C THR A 16 -5.79 0.45 -16.89
N GLY A 17 -5.66 -0.88 -16.77
CA GLY A 17 -5.03 -1.72 -17.78
C GLY A 17 -5.78 -1.68 -19.12
N TRP A 18 -7.11 -1.69 -19.11
CA TRP A 18 -7.90 -1.50 -20.33
C TRP A 18 -7.67 -0.14 -20.99
N VAL A 19 -7.63 0.92 -20.18
CA VAL A 19 -7.34 2.27 -20.67
C VAL A 19 -5.93 2.34 -21.26
N GLN A 20 -4.93 1.77 -20.59
CA GLN A 20 -3.55 1.73 -21.08
C GLN A 20 -3.43 0.94 -22.38
N ARG A 21 -4.04 -0.25 -22.48
CA ARG A 21 -4.09 -1.03 -23.73
C ARG A 21 -4.73 -0.23 -24.87
N PHE A 22 -5.85 0.44 -24.59
CA PHE A 22 -6.53 1.29 -25.57
C PHE A 22 -5.61 2.40 -26.07
N LEU A 23 -4.96 3.14 -25.16
CA LEU A 23 -4.02 4.21 -25.51
C LEU A 23 -2.83 3.69 -26.32
N THR A 24 -2.29 2.52 -25.98
CA THR A 24 -1.23 1.86 -26.76
C THR A 24 -1.72 1.49 -28.15
N ASN A 25 -2.92 0.91 -28.28
CA ASN A 25 -3.50 0.56 -29.56
C ASN A 25 -3.77 1.78 -30.46
N CYS A 26 -4.16 2.92 -29.88
CA CYS A 26 -4.33 4.17 -30.64
C CYS A 26 -3.03 4.65 -31.30
N ARG A 27 -1.87 4.28 -30.74
CA ARG A 27 -0.55 4.64 -31.26
C ARG A 27 0.03 3.60 -32.22
N LEU A 28 -0.65 2.47 -32.41
CA LEU A 28 -0.18 1.36 -33.24
C LEU A 28 -0.99 1.23 -34.54
N PRO A 29 -0.36 0.78 -35.64
CA PRO A 29 -1.07 0.39 -36.84
C PRO A 29 -1.97 -0.81 -36.57
N MET A 30 -3.05 -0.94 -37.34
CA MET A 30 -4.16 -1.87 -37.04
C MET A 30 -3.73 -3.33 -36.86
N ASN A 31 -2.70 -3.78 -37.58
CA ASN A 31 -2.16 -5.13 -37.55
C ASN A 31 -1.34 -5.44 -36.27
N LEU A 32 -0.83 -4.43 -35.58
CA LEU A 32 -0.05 -4.59 -34.34
C LEU A 32 -0.89 -4.36 -33.07
N ARG A 33 -2.16 -3.99 -33.21
CA ARG A 33 -3.06 -3.74 -32.08
C ARG A 33 -3.43 -5.05 -31.38
N ARG A 34 -3.40 -5.05 -30.05
CA ARG A 34 -3.93 -6.16 -29.25
C ARG A 34 -5.45 -6.14 -29.25
N LYS A 35 -6.08 -7.27 -29.55
CA LYS A 35 -7.55 -7.41 -29.65
C LYS A 35 -8.10 -8.47 -28.70
N ASP A 36 -7.26 -9.02 -27.82
CA ASP A 36 -7.65 -10.05 -26.86
C ASP A 36 -8.77 -9.54 -25.95
N ARG A 37 -9.73 -10.41 -25.64
CA ARG A 37 -10.86 -10.08 -24.76
C ARG A 37 -10.49 -10.11 -23.27
N ILE A 38 -9.29 -10.58 -22.96
CA ILE A 38 -8.77 -10.74 -21.60
C ILE A 38 -7.56 -9.81 -21.46
N LEU A 39 -7.44 -9.20 -20.28
CA LEU A 39 -6.27 -8.41 -19.90
C LEU A 39 -5.14 -9.36 -19.49
N LEU A 40 -3.94 -9.17 -20.03
CA LEU A 40 -2.81 -10.03 -19.70
C LEU A 40 -2.34 -9.78 -18.26
N PRO A 41 -1.76 -10.77 -17.57
CA PRO A 41 -1.19 -10.58 -16.25
C PRO A 41 -0.16 -9.44 -16.20
N THR A 42 0.62 -9.25 -17.28
CA THR A 42 1.59 -8.17 -17.39
C THR A 42 0.92 -6.79 -17.40
N GLU A 43 -0.19 -6.61 -18.11
CA GLU A 43 -0.90 -5.33 -18.14
C GLU A 43 -1.60 -5.02 -16.80
N ILE A 44 -2.05 -6.06 -16.08
CA ILE A 44 -2.55 -5.91 -14.71
C ILE A 44 -1.41 -5.45 -13.80
N SER A 45 -0.24 -6.09 -13.88
CA SER A 45 0.95 -5.73 -13.08
C SER A 45 1.45 -4.32 -13.40
N GLU A 46 1.50 -3.94 -14.68
CA GLU A 46 1.87 -2.59 -15.13
C GLU A 46 0.90 -1.53 -14.62
N ALA A 47 -0.40 -1.81 -14.66
CA ALA A 47 -1.42 -0.91 -14.14
C ALA A 47 -1.37 -0.77 -12.60
N GLU A 48 -1.09 -1.85 -11.86
CA GLU A 48 -0.88 -1.80 -10.42
C GLU A 48 0.38 -0.96 -10.09
N THR A 49 1.48 -1.24 -10.79
CA THR A 49 2.74 -0.52 -10.66
C THR A 49 2.58 0.96 -10.97
N PHE A 50 1.79 1.33 -11.98
CA PHE A 50 1.46 2.72 -12.30
C PHE A 50 0.85 3.46 -11.10
N TRP A 51 -0.13 2.85 -10.42
CA TRP A 51 -0.78 3.47 -9.27
C TRP A 51 0.13 3.59 -8.06
N ILE A 52 0.98 2.59 -7.83
CA ILE A 52 1.97 2.63 -6.75
C ILE A 52 2.99 3.75 -7.02
N LYS A 53 3.53 3.85 -8.24
CA LYS A 53 4.43 4.94 -8.64
C LYS A 53 3.80 6.30 -8.44
N GLN A 54 2.54 6.45 -8.85
CA GLN A 54 1.82 7.71 -8.69
C GLN A 54 1.65 8.07 -7.21
N ALA A 55 1.34 7.09 -6.36
CA ALA A 55 1.25 7.28 -4.92
C ALA A 55 2.61 7.72 -4.33
N GLN A 56 3.69 7.06 -4.72
CA GLN A 56 5.05 7.41 -4.27
C GLN A 56 5.46 8.80 -4.73
N ALA A 57 5.24 9.16 -6.00
CA ALA A 57 5.59 10.47 -6.53
C ALA A 57 4.84 11.61 -5.82
N GLN A 58 3.59 11.37 -5.39
CA GLN A 58 2.81 12.36 -4.65
C GLN A 58 3.25 12.50 -3.18
N ALA A 59 3.66 11.39 -2.56
CA ALA A 59 3.97 11.36 -1.13
C ALA A 59 5.45 11.58 -0.80
N PHE A 60 6.34 11.22 -1.72
CA PHE A 60 7.80 11.25 -1.58
C PHE A 60 8.41 11.96 -2.80
N PRO A 61 8.19 13.27 -2.97
CA PRO A 61 8.63 14.01 -4.14
C PRO A 61 10.17 14.02 -4.29
N SER A 62 10.90 13.88 -3.18
CA SER A 62 12.37 13.81 -3.18
C SER A 62 12.90 12.38 -3.37
N GLY A 63 12.01 11.40 -3.53
CA GLY A 63 12.32 9.99 -3.77
C GLY A 63 13.22 9.41 -2.68
N GLU A 64 14.43 9.00 -3.07
CA GLU A 64 15.43 8.41 -2.17
C GLU A 64 15.95 9.40 -1.12
N ASN A 65 15.94 10.69 -1.45
CA ASN A 65 16.44 11.76 -0.58
C ASN A 65 15.37 12.32 0.35
N GLU A 66 14.20 11.68 0.41
CA GLU A 66 13.13 12.14 1.28
C GLU A 66 13.57 12.04 2.75
N GLY A 67 13.76 13.18 3.40
CA GLY A 67 14.37 13.27 4.73
C GLY A 67 13.63 12.52 5.84
N SER A 68 12.35 12.17 5.63
CA SER A 68 11.61 11.30 6.56
C SER A 68 11.91 9.81 6.39
N LEU A 69 12.54 9.41 5.28
CA LEU A 69 12.87 8.04 4.90
C LEU A 69 14.37 7.73 5.03
N THR A 70 15.22 8.67 5.43
CA THR A 70 16.69 8.47 5.44
C THR A 70 17.13 7.31 6.32
N GLN A 71 16.41 7.01 7.42
CA GLN A 71 16.69 5.85 8.28
C GLN A 71 16.32 4.51 7.63
N LEU A 72 15.50 4.56 6.59
CA LEU A 72 14.91 3.42 5.91
C LEU A 72 15.69 3.03 4.63
N ASN A 73 16.67 3.86 4.22
CA ASN A 73 17.53 3.66 3.05
C ASN A 73 16.73 3.26 1.79
N PRO A 74 15.76 4.10 1.36
CA PRO A 74 14.97 3.83 0.19
C PRO A 74 15.84 3.84 -1.08
N LYS A 75 15.56 2.91 -2.00
CA LYS A 75 16.23 2.78 -3.30
C LYS A 75 15.23 2.55 -4.42
N SER A 76 15.48 3.15 -5.57
CA SER A 76 14.70 2.92 -6.77
C SER A 76 15.13 1.60 -7.43
N ASP A 77 14.15 0.76 -7.72
CA ASP A 77 14.37 -0.49 -8.47
C ASP A 77 14.38 -0.24 -10.00
N GLY A 78 14.68 -1.26 -10.80
CA GLY A 78 14.61 -1.22 -12.27
C GLY A 78 13.23 -0.81 -12.80
N ASP A 79 12.18 -1.13 -12.05
CA ASP A 79 10.82 -0.66 -12.32
C ASP A 79 10.60 0.80 -11.92
N ARG A 80 11.58 1.56 -11.42
CA ARG A 80 11.41 2.93 -10.87
C ARG A 80 10.39 3.00 -9.73
N LEU A 81 10.28 1.93 -8.96
CA LEU A 81 9.54 1.89 -7.70
C LEU A 81 10.51 2.17 -6.56
N LEU A 82 10.09 3.00 -5.61
CA LEU A 82 10.84 3.19 -4.38
C LEU A 82 10.64 1.96 -3.49
N ARG A 83 11.73 1.25 -3.22
CA ARG A 83 11.78 0.05 -2.38
C ARG A 83 12.69 0.29 -1.19
N MET A 84 12.50 -0.52 -0.16
CA MET A 84 13.27 -0.45 1.07
C MET A 84 14.47 -1.37 0.99
N ASP A 85 15.67 -0.87 1.29
CA ASP A 85 16.87 -1.70 1.37
C ASP A 85 17.28 -1.90 2.83
N GLY A 86 16.73 -2.95 3.44
CA GLY A 86 16.77 -3.18 4.89
C GLY A 86 17.69 -4.32 5.34
N ARG A 87 17.42 -4.83 6.56
CA ARG A 87 18.21 -5.88 7.22
C ARG A 87 18.20 -7.24 6.51
N LEU A 88 17.20 -7.49 5.66
CA LEU A 88 17.03 -8.76 4.93
C LEU A 88 17.71 -8.78 3.56
N ARG A 89 18.46 -7.73 3.19
CA ARG A 89 19.07 -7.62 1.86
C ARG A 89 19.97 -8.81 1.46
N PHE A 90 20.63 -9.44 2.42
CA PHE A 90 21.55 -10.57 2.20
C PHE A 90 20.89 -11.95 2.36
N ALA A 91 19.57 -12.03 2.58
CA ALA A 91 18.87 -13.29 2.75
C ALA A 91 18.44 -13.86 1.39
N ASP A 92 19.39 -14.35 0.58
CA ASP A 92 19.14 -14.75 -0.81
C ASP A 92 18.09 -15.87 -1.01
N GLU A 93 17.83 -16.64 0.05
CA GLU A 93 16.77 -17.65 0.11
C GLU A 93 15.35 -17.05 0.09
N LEU A 94 15.21 -15.75 0.39
CA LEU A 94 13.92 -15.07 0.41
C LEU A 94 13.59 -14.42 -0.95
N PRO A 95 12.29 -14.37 -1.31
CA PRO A 95 11.82 -13.65 -2.49
C PRO A 95 12.30 -12.19 -2.50
N TYR A 96 12.57 -11.67 -3.70
CA TYR A 96 13.06 -10.30 -3.88
C TYR A 96 12.15 -9.25 -3.23
N ASP A 97 10.84 -9.37 -3.42
CA ASP A 97 9.85 -8.45 -2.83
C ASP A 97 9.83 -8.48 -1.29
N THR A 98 10.16 -9.62 -0.69
CA THR A 98 10.27 -9.75 0.78
C THR A 98 11.55 -9.06 1.29
N ARG A 99 12.65 -9.17 0.54
CA ARG A 99 13.92 -8.53 0.88
C ARG A 99 13.89 -7.02 0.66
N HIS A 100 13.26 -6.61 -0.43
CA HIS A 100 13.19 -5.23 -0.90
C HIS A 100 11.72 -4.80 -1.05
N PRO A 101 10.98 -4.67 0.05
CA PRO A 101 9.55 -4.38 -0.01
C PRO A 101 9.29 -2.99 -0.59
N ILE A 102 8.20 -2.88 -1.35
CA ILE A 102 7.80 -1.64 -2.03
C ILE A 102 7.28 -0.65 -1.00
N LEU A 103 7.79 0.58 -1.03
CA LEU A 103 7.39 1.62 -0.09
C LEU A 103 6.00 2.15 -0.46
N LEU A 104 5.03 2.06 0.47
CA LEU A 104 3.70 2.61 0.29
C LEU A 104 3.46 3.78 1.25
N PRO A 105 2.94 4.92 0.76
CA PRO A 105 2.54 6.02 1.62
C PRO A 105 1.28 5.65 2.42
N LYS A 106 1.38 5.70 3.75
CA LYS A 106 0.30 5.32 4.68
C LYS A 106 -1.03 6.01 4.41
N ASN A 107 -1.01 7.30 4.07
CA ASN A 107 -2.21 8.12 3.92
C ASN A 107 -2.68 8.27 2.47
N HIS A 108 -2.38 7.31 1.59
CA HIS A 108 -2.79 7.36 0.19
C HIS A 108 -3.98 6.40 -0.11
N PRO A 109 -4.94 6.77 -0.98
CA PRO A 109 -6.08 5.92 -1.32
C PRO A 109 -5.69 4.56 -1.88
N VAL A 110 -4.63 4.50 -2.71
CA VAL A 110 -4.10 3.23 -3.25
C VAL A 110 -3.65 2.29 -2.12
N THR A 111 -2.98 2.81 -1.09
CA THR A 111 -2.56 2.00 0.07
C THR A 111 -3.75 1.41 0.81
N LYS A 112 -4.84 2.18 0.95
CA LYS A 112 -6.09 1.65 1.55
C LYS A 112 -6.69 0.53 0.71
N LEU A 113 -6.69 0.69 -0.62
CA LEU A 113 -7.16 -0.34 -1.54
C LEU A 113 -6.30 -1.61 -1.50
N VAL A 114 -4.98 -1.48 -1.36
CA VAL A 114 -4.06 -2.62 -1.19
C VAL A 114 -4.34 -3.38 0.12
N ILE A 115 -4.54 -2.67 1.23
CA ILE A 115 -4.89 -3.30 2.51
C ILE A 115 -6.24 -4.01 2.42
N ALA A 116 -7.24 -3.37 1.79
CA ALA A 116 -8.57 -3.94 1.63
C ALA A 116 -8.53 -5.20 0.74
N ASP A 117 -7.77 -5.19 -0.36
CA ASP A 117 -7.60 -6.35 -1.23
C ASP A 117 -6.92 -7.52 -0.50
N ALA A 118 -5.84 -7.25 0.25
CA ALA A 118 -5.17 -8.28 1.04
C ALA A 118 -6.12 -8.91 2.09
N HIS A 119 -6.93 -8.08 2.74
CA HIS A 119 -7.93 -8.57 3.69
C HIS A 119 -9.03 -9.42 3.01
N GLU A 120 -9.49 -9.02 1.82
CA GLU A 120 -10.48 -9.79 1.05
C GLU A 120 -9.90 -11.14 0.58
N ARG A 121 -8.65 -11.16 0.09
CA ARG A 121 -7.97 -12.38 -0.41
C ARG A 121 -7.76 -13.43 0.67
N LEU A 122 -7.42 -13.02 1.90
CA LEU A 122 -7.23 -13.93 3.02
C LEU A 122 -8.56 -14.36 3.68
N GLY A 123 -9.68 -13.82 3.20
CA GLY A 123 -11.01 -14.04 3.74
C GLY A 123 -11.31 -13.10 4.91
N HIS A 124 -12.56 -12.65 5.00
CA HIS A 124 -13.03 -11.71 6.03
C HIS A 124 -12.94 -12.21 7.48
N GLY A 125 -12.52 -13.47 7.69
CA GLY A 125 -12.20 -14.06 8.99
C GLY A 125 -10.71 -14.05 9.35
N ALA A 126 -9.84 -13.59 8.46
CA ALA A 126 -8.40 -13.52 8.71
C ALA A 126 -8.08 -12.53 9.82
N GLY A 127 -7.31 -13.01 10.80
CA GLY A 127 -6.78 -12.18 11.86
C GLY A 127 -5.81 -11.15 11.30
N VAL A 128 -5.55 -10.13 12.09
CA VAL A 128 -4.77 -8.99 11.60
C VAL A 128 -3.37 -9.33 11.23
N GLU A 129 -2.75 -10.13 12.09
CA GLU A 129 -1.38 -10.56 11.93
C GLU A 129 -1.18 -11.31 10.61
N GLN A 130 -2.22 -12.00 10.13
CA GLN A 130 -2.18 -12.70 8.84
C GLN A 130 -2.13 -11.70 7.69
N VAL A 131 -3.04 -10.72 7.67
CA VAL A 131 -3.04 -9.68 6.61
C VAL A 131 -1.78 -8.83 6.68
N LEU A 132 -1.28 -8.55 7.87
CA LEU A 132 -0.01 -7.88 8.07
C LEU A 132 1.17 -8.65 7.51
N THR A 133 1.22 -9.96 7.76
CA THR A 133 2.28 -10.84 7.27
C THR A 133 2.26 -10.89 5.76
N GLU A 134 1.06 -11.03 5.17
CA GLU A 134 0.87 -10.96 3.72
C GLU A 134 1.31 -9.62 3.16
N LEU A 135 0.91 -8.50 3.74
CA LEU A 135 1.33 -7.17 3.29
C LEU A 135 2.85 -6.99 3.40
N ARG A 136 3.47 -7.43 4.50
CA ARG A 136 4.92 -7.33 4.72
C ARG A 136 5.77 -8.17 3.78
N SER A 137 5.19 -9.21 3.17
CA SER A 137 5.89 -10.00 2.16
C SER A 137 6.24 -9.20 0.91
N ARG A 138 5.57 -8.06 0.68
CA ARG A 138 5.71 -7.28 -0.57
C ARG A 138 5.77 -5.77 -0.37
N PHE A 139 5.21 -5.26 0.72
CA PHE A 139 5.05 -3.82 0.96
C PHE A 139 5.60 -3.39 2.31
N TRP A 140 6.21 -2.20 2.31
CA TRP A 140 6.57 -1.45 3.49
C TRP A 140 5.71 -0.20 3.55
N ILE A 141 4.77 -0.14 4.48
CA ILE A 141 3.92 1.04 4.65
C ILE A 141 4.66 2.05 5.52
N ASP A 142 4.87 3.27 5.02
CA ASP A 142 5.58 4.34 5.75
C ASP A 142 4.83 4.72 7.04
N GLY A 143 5.25 4.10 8.14
CA GLY A 143 4.91 4.47 9.50
C GLY A 143 6.17 5.00 10.13
N LYS A 144 6.26 6.33 10.33
CA LYS A 144 7.39 6.99 10.99
C LYS A 144 7.78 6.26 12.30
N GLY A 145 8.78 5.37 12.23
CA GLY A 145 9.67 5.01 13.33
C GLY A 145 9.43 3.74 14.17
N LYS A 146 8.25 3.13 14.34
CA LYS A 146 8.12 1.95 15.26
C LYS A 146 7.07 0.91 14.84
N LYS A 147 7.42 -0.36 15.10
CA LYS A 147 6.74 -1.64 14.77
C LYS A 147 5.21 -1.51 14.64
N THR A 148 4.74 -1.41 13.39
CA THR A 148 3.32 -1.19 13.07
C THR A 148 2.52 -2.49 13.14
N PHE A 149 2.01 -2.87 14.31
CA PHE A 149 0.96 -3.88 14.37
C PHE A 149 -0.35 -3.22 13.90
N ILE A 150 -0.74 -3.41 12.63
CA ILE A 150 -2.11 -3.15 12.17
C ILE A 150 -3.03 -4.00 13.06
N ARG A 151 -4.25 -3.53 13.38
CA ARG A 151 -5.29 -4.39 13.99
C ARG A 151 -6.60 -4.35 13.17
N ILE A 152 -6.79 -5.32 12.26
CA ILE A 152 -8.01 -5.62 11.48
C ILE A 152 -9.01 -6.30 12.42
N LYS A 153 -9.98 -5.54 12.90
CA LYS A 153 -11.16 -6.21 13.45
C LYS A 153 -11.92 -6.82 12.26
N THR A 154 -11.90 -8.14 12.17
CA THR A 154 -12.76 -8.93 11.28
C THR A 154 -14.19 -8.52 11.53
N THR A 155 -14.71 -7.66 10.66
CA THR A 155 -16.13 -7.32 10.68
C THR A 155 -16.75 -8.15 9.58
N THR A 156 -17.50 -9.17 10.00
CA THR A 156 -18.31 -10.01 9.12
C THR A 156 -19.11 -9.13 8.17
N ILE A 157 -18.73 -9.06 6.90
CA ILE A 157 -19.53 -8.41 5.87
C ILE A 157 -20.65 -9.39 5.49
N THR A 158 -21.71 -9.43 6.28
CA THR A 158 -23.00 -9.88 5.76
C THR A 158 -23.49 -8.81 4.79
N LYS A 159 -23.69 -9.19 3.53
CA LYS A 159 -24.37 -8.36 2.52
C LYS A 159 -25.70 -7.90 3.11
N THR A 160 -25.90 -6.60 3.37
CA THR A 160 -27.22 -5.95 3.37
C THR A 160 -27.13 -4.42 3.51
N ASN A 161 -27.71 -3.75 2.50
CA ASN A 161 -28.21 -2.38 2.43
C ASN A 161 -27.26 -1.16 2.44
N LYS A 162 -27.33 -0.47 1.28
CA LYS A 162 -26.47 0.56 0.71
C LYS A 162 -26.54 1.95 1.35
N THR A 163 -27.22 2.14 2.47
CA THR A 163 -27.50 3.50 3.01
C THR A 163 -26.92 3.79 4.40
N LYS A 164 -26.22 2.82 5.01
CA LYS A 164 -25.41 3.05 6.23
C LYS A 164 -23.89 2.96 5.97
N GLN A 165 -23.51 2.66 4.74
CA GLN A 165 -22.13 2.40 4.27
C GLN A 165 -21.22 3.64 4.41
N ASP A 166 -21.70 4.83 4.01
CA ASP A 166 -20.86 6.04 3.97
C ASP A 166 -20.49 6.60 5.36
N ARG A 167 -21.23 6.23 6.41
CA ARG A 167 -20.95 6.68 7.78
C ARG A 167 -20.02 5.72 8.54
N PHE A 168 -19.99 4.44 8.17
CA PHE A 168 -19.17 3.40 8.82
C PHE A 168 -17.82 3.15 8.11
N GLU A 169 -17.76 3.25 6.78
CA GLU A 169 -16.47 3.19 6.03
C GLU A 169 -15.52 4.30 6.49
N ASN A 170 -16.08 5.48 6.76
CA ASN A 170 -15.35 6.60 7.32
C ASN A 170 -14.99 6.42 8.80
N HIS A 171 -15.69 5.60 9.59
CA HIS A 171 -15.35 5.36 11.00
C HIS A 171 -14.25 4.30 11.14
N CYS A 172 -14.26 3.23 10.32
CA CYS A 172 -13.20 2.22 10.32
C CYS A 172 -11.88 2.74 9.74
N ILE A 173 -11.92 3.54 8.68
CA ILE A 173 -10.72 4.22 8.17
C ILE A 173 -10.29 5.30 9.16
N LYS A 174 -11.22 6.05 9.77
CA LYS A 174 -10.88 7.04 10.79
C LYS A 174 -10.29 6.41 12.05
N GLU A 175 -10.76 5.27 12.53
CA GLU A 175 -10.22 4.54 13.69
C GLU A 175 -8.86 3.91 13.40
N VAL A 176 -8.66 3.36 12.19
CA VAL A 176 -7.33 2.93 11.73
C VAL A 176 -6.40 4.15 11.66
N THR A 177 -6.82 5.28 11.09
CA THR A 177 -6.01 6.51 11.07
C THR A 177 -5.89 7.20 12.44
N TYR A 178 -6.86 7.05 13.33
CA TYR A 178 -6.97 7.69 14.66
C TYR A 178 -6.19 6.91 15.70
N GLU A 179 -6.15 5.58 15.64
CA GLU A 179 -5.21 4.78 16.45
C GLU A 179 -3.78 4.88 15.90
N LEU A 180 -3.63 5.09 14.59
CA LEU A 180 -2.38 5.55 13.97
C LEU A 180 -1.99 7.00 14.38
N GLN A 181 -2.90 7.81 14.95
CA GLN A 181 -2.67 9.17 15.46
C GLN A 181 -2.52 9.22 16.99
N LYS A 182 -3.29 8.43 17.75
CA LYS A 182 -3.30 8.35 19.22
C LYS A 182 -2.02 7.75 19.76
N GLN A 183 -1.39 6.86 18.99
CA GLN A 183 -0.05 6.35 19.26
C GLN A 183 1.07 7.38 18.98
N SER A 184 0.73 8.60 18.53
CA SER A 184 1.67 9.74 18.41
C SER A 184 1.54 10.77 19.55
N GLY A 185 0.64 10.58 20.52
CA GLY A 185 0.33 11.59 21.54
C GLY A 185 0.73 11.26 22.98
N ARG A 186 1.76 11.98 23.48
CA ARG A 186 2.11 12.32 24.90
C ARG A 186 2.75 11.20 25.76
N LYS A 187 3.80 11.42 26.57
CA LYS A 187 4.58 12.59 27.02
C LYS A 187 6.06 12.18 27.12
N VAL A 188 6.98 13.03 26.64
CA VAL A 188 8.35 13.05 27.15
C VAL A 188 8.26 13.55 28.59
N PHE A 189 8.64 12.72 29.55
CA PHE A 189 9.58 13.06 30.64
C PHE A 189 10.02 11.73 31.25
N ALA A 190 11.24 11.34 30.93
CA ALA A 190 11.95 10.24 31.57
C ALA A 190 12.68 10.78 32.81
N ASN A 191 12.54 10.02 33.89
CA ASN A 191 13.49 9.68 34.95
C ASN A 191 14.54 10.68 35.49
N ILE A 192 14.50 10.79 36.82
CA ILE A 192 15.57 10.48 37.80
C ILE A 192 16.96 11.05 37.49
N ASN A 193 17.43 11.94 38.37
CA ASN A 193 18.80 11.87 38.89
C ASN A 193 18.77 12.13 40.39
N ALA A 194 19.18 11.11 41.15
CA ALA A 194 19.78 11.26 42.46
C ALA A 194 21.29 11.48 42.26
N CYS A 195 21.88 12.46 42.95
CA CYS A 195 23.19 12.40 43.60
C CYS A 195 23.56 13.75 44.22
N ASP A 196 23.73 13.73 45.55
CA ASP A 196 24.79 14.35 46.37
C ASP A 196 25.11 15.86 46.23
N ARG A 197 24.65 16.66 47.18
CA ARG A 197 25.39 17.08 48.40
C ARG A 197 24.53 17.97 49.30
#